data_AF-A0A3P7JT87-F1
#
_entry.id   AF-A0A3P7JT87-F1
#
_cell.length_a   1.000
_cell.length_b   1.000
_cell.length_c   1.000
_cell.angle_alpha   90.00
_cell.angle_beta   90.00
_cell.angle_gamma   90.00
#
_symmetry.space_group_name_H-M   'P 1'
#
loop_
_entity.id
_entity.type
_entity.pdbx_description
1 polymer ?
#
loop_
_entity_poly.entity_id
_entity_poly.type
_entity_poly.pdbx_seq_one_letter_code
_entity_poly.pdbx_strand_id
1 'polypeptide(L)'
;MRAIIEESDVETSKSMQMLALTEGAFLTHLRLALLATGKDLTVLTNKQLSGHLIGLWIADNKAAGDLLGRCLPRGLLDFLESDAKVPVKEADLLIPRNNLEAATNELRQSALKEKLESFRVTAEAGLERFIQHWDLEQKLSFLPRKQDVSRCGSLLNM
;
A
#
# COMPACT_ATOMS: atom_id res chain seq x y z
N MET A 1 -6.53 15.21 2.95
CA MET A 1 -6.20 16.44 3.68
C MET A 1 -5.20 16.20 4.81
N ARG A 2 -5.42 15.22 5.72
CA ARG A 2 -4.45 14.88 6.79
C ARG A 2 -2.99 14.78 6.33
N ALA A 3 -2.72 13.93 5.33
CA ALA A 3 -1.38 13.74 4.78
C ALA A 3 -0.78 15.02 4.18
N ILE A 4 -1.60 15.89 3.59
CA ILE A 4 -1.11 17.15 3.02
C ILE A 4 -0.63 18.06 4.16
N ILE A 5 -1.38 18.15 5.25
CA ILE A 5 -1.00 19.02 6.38
C ILE A 5 0.21 18.47 7.15
N GLU A 6 0.32 17.15 7.27
CA GLU A 6 1.41 16.50 8.02
C GLU A 6 2.73 16.40 7.23
N GLU A 7 2.67 16.29 5.89
CA GLU A 7 3.84 15.98 5.06
C GLU A 7 4.26 17.13 4.12
N SER A 8 3.45 18.19 4.00
CA SER A 8 3.80 19.34 3.14
C SER A 8 4.65 20.38 3.85
N ASP A 9 5.18 21.32 3.07
CA ASP A 9 5.86 22.49 3.59
C ASP A 9 4.90 23.37 4.43
N VAL A 10 5.50 24.20 5.30
CA VAL A 10 4.75 25.01 6.26
C VAL A 10 3.77 25.97 5.57
N GLU A 11 4.12 26.51 4.41
CA GLU A 11 3.30 27.48 3.67
C GLU A 11 2.07 26.82 3.04
N THR A 12 2.26 25.66 2.42
CA THR A 12 1.18 24.83 1.87
C THR A 12 0.25 24.35 2.98
N SER A 13 0.80 23.89 4.10
CA SER A 13 0.00 23.48 5.26
C SER A 13 -0.86 24.64 5.80
N LYS A 14 -0.29 25.83 5.98
CA LYS A 14 -1.04 27.02 6.43
C LYS A 14 -2.13 27.44 5.44
N SER A 15 -1.82 27.40 4.15
CA SER A 15 -2.80 27.70 3.09
C SER A 15 -3.96 26.71 3.12
N MET A 16 -3.67 25.42 3.28
CA MET A 16 -4.68 24.36 3.37
C MET A 16 -5.56 24.48 4.62
N GLN A 17 -4.97 24.82 5.77
CA GLN A 17 -5.73 25.11 6.99
C GLN A 17 -6.70 26.27 6.77
N MET A 18 -6.23 27.37 6.17
CA MET A 18 -7.06 28.54 5.87
C MET A 18 -8.17 28.23 4.87
N LEU A 19 -7.91 27.42 3.85
CA LEU A 19 -8.96 26.97 2.92
C LEU A 19 -10.06 26.18 3.65
N ALA A 20 -9.68 25.28 4.56
CA ALA A 20 -10.65 24.51 5.34
C ALA A 20 -11.56 25.40 6.22
N LEU A 21 -11.04 26.55 6.68
CA LEU A 21 -11.82 27.58 7.38
C LEU A 21 -12.78 28.30 6.43
N THR A 22 -12.29 28.78 5.29
CA THR A 22 -13.09 29.58 4.34
C THR A 22 -14.17 28.76 3.63
N GLU A 23 -13.92 27.49 3.36
CA GLU A 23 -14.89 26.57 2.74
C GLU A 23 -15.91 26.00 3.74
N GLY A 24 -15.75 26.28 5.04
CA GLY A 24 -16.63 25.75 6.09
C GLY A 24 -16.42 24.26 6.40
N ALA A 25 -15.34 23.65 5.89
CA ALA A 25 -14.97 22.28 6.20
C ALA A 25 -14.71 22.09 7.70
N PHE A 26 -14.08 23.10 8.33
CA PHE A 26 -13.83 23.11 9.78
C PHE A 26 -15.09 22.83 10.61
N LEU A 27 -16.16 23.59 10.37
CA LEU A 27 -17.43 23.46 11.11
C LEU A 27 -18.14 22.14 10.80
N THR A 28 -18.06 21.67 9.55
CA THR A 28 -18.64 20.40 9.14
C THR A 28 -18.03 19.23 9.90
N HIS A 29 -16.71 19.21 10.01
CA HIS A 29 -15.98 18.18 10.74
C HIS A 29 -16.09 18.35 12.25
N LEU A 30 -16.18 19.59 12.77
CA LEU A 30 -16.46 19.84 14.19
C LEU A 30 -17.80 19.24 14.61
N ARG A 31 -18.85 19.45 13.80
CA ARG A 31 -20.16 18.83 13.99
C ARG A 31 -20.05 17.31 13.96
N LEU A 32 -19.31 16.74 13.00
CA LEU A 32 -19.15 15.28 12.88
C LEU A 32 -18.39 14.69 14.07
N ALA A 33 -17.33 15.34 14.54
CA ALA A 33 -16.54 14.88 15.67
C ALA A 33 -17.33 14.89 16.99
N LEU A 34 -18.13 15.94 17.23
CA LEU A 34 -18.83 16.13 18.50
C LEU A 34 -20.22 15.51 18.55
N LEU A 35 -20.95 15.54 17.43
CA LEU A 35 -22.40 15.24 17.39
C LEU A 35 -22.75 14.01 16.55
N ALA A 36 -21.79 13.34 15.92
CA ALA A 36 -22.09 12.10 15.21
C ALA A 36 -22.65 11.04 16.17
N THR A 37 -23.84 10.54 15.85
CA THR A 37 -24.49 9.43 16.53
C THR A 37 -24.53 8.23 15.59
N GLY A 38 -24.13 7.07 16.10
CA GLY A 38 -24.06 5.85 15.29
C GLY A 38 -23.07 4.86 15.88
N LYS A 39 -23.34 3.56 15.67
CA LYS A 39 -22.44 2.47 16.05
C LYS A 39 -21.73 1.86 14.83
N ASP A 40 -22.07 2.33 13.64
CA ASP A 40 -21.47 1.85 12.39
C ASP A 40 -20.00 2.22 12.36
N LEU A 41 -19.16 1.26 11.96
CA LEU A 41 -17.71 1.43 11.91
C LEU A 41 -17.33 2.66 11.07
N THR A 42 -17.98 2.84 9.91
CA THR A 42 -17.77 4.00 9.03
C THR A 42 -18.04 5.33 9.73
N VAL A 43 -19.09 5.41 10.55
CA VAL A 43 -19.45 6.64 11.29
C VAL A 43 -18.42 6.91 12.38
N LEU A 44 -18.00 5.88 13.11
CA LEU A 44 -16.99 5.99 14.17
C LEU A 44 -15.61 6.38 13.60
N THR A 45 -15.19 5.78 12.48
CA THR A 45 -13.95 6.13 11.79
C THR A 45 -13.99 7.58 11.28
N ASN A 46 -15.09 8.00 10.67
CA ASN A 46 -15.24 9.39 10.21
C ASN A 46 -15.26 10.40 11.37
N LYS A 47 -15.87 10.04 12.51
CA LYS A 47 -15.85 10.85 13.74
C LYS A 47 -14.41 11.04 14.24
N GLN A 48 -13.65 9.95 14.38
CA GLN A 48 -12.24 10.01 14.82
C GLN A 48 -11.36 10.79 13.84
N LEU A 49 -11.50 10.55 12.54
CA LEU A 49 -10.77 11.28 11.52
C LEU A 49 -11.08 12.79 11.59
N SER A 50 -12.34 13.15 11.81
CA SER A 50 -12.74 14.55 11.94
C SER A 50 -12.11 15.21 13.16
N GLY A 51 -12.06 14.50 14.30
CA GLY A 51 -11.35 14.97 15.50
C GLY A 51 -9.87 15.27 15.22
N HIS A 52 -9.19 14.35 14.52
CA HIS A 52 -7.78 14.53 14.15
C HIS A 52 -7.57 15.72 13.20
N LEU A 53 -8.43 15.89 12.20
CA LEU A 53 -8.37 17.03 11.27
C LEU A 53 -8.53 18.37 12.00
N ILE A 54 -9.44 18.45 12.97
CA ILE A 54 -9.62 19.66 13.79
C ILE A 54 -8.34 19.99 14.56
N GLY A 55 -7.70 18.99 15.17
CA GLY A 55 -6.39 19.17 15.83
C GLY A 55 -5.33 19.73 14.89
N LEU A 56 -5.24 19.18 13.68
CA LEU A 56 -4.31 19.67 12.65
C LEU A 56 -4.64 21.07 12.14
N TRP A 57 -5.91 21.45 12.07
CA TRP A 57 -6.31 22.79 11.61
C TRP A 57 -6.10 23.88 12.66
N ILE A 58 -6.10 23.53 13.95
CA ILE A 58 -5.86 24.47 15.04
C ILE A 58 -4.36 24.64 15.33
N ALA A 59 -3.55 23.62 15.02
CA ALA A 59 -2.11 23.66 15.22
C ALA A 59 -1.45 24.86 14.50
N ASP A 60 -0.80 25.73 15.28
CA ASP A 60 -0.16 26.98 14.82
C ASP A 60 -1.09 27.91 14.00
N ASN A 61 -2.40 27.86 14.25
CA ASN A 61 -3.39 28.66 13.53
C ASN A 61 -4.33 29.41 14.49
N LYS A 62 -4.02 30.70 14.70
CA LYS A 62 -4.82 31.58 15.58
C LYS A 62 -6.27 31.74 15.09
N ALA A 63 -6.49 31.81 13.78
CA ALA A 63 -7.85 31.99 13.24
C ALA A 63 -8.75 30.78 13.52
N ALA A 64 -8.20 29.57 13.41
CA ALA A 64 -8.89 28.33 13.78
C ALA A 64 -9.17 28.26 15.28
N GLY A 65 -8.21 28.64 16.13
CA GLY A 65 -8.39 28.72 17.58
C GLY A 65 -9.50 29.71 17.96
N ASP A 66 -9.48 30.92 17.39
CA ASP A 66 -10.50 31.95 17.63
C ASP A 66 -11.89 31.46 17.17
N LEU A 67 -11.97 30.72 16.06
CA LEU A 67 -13.24 30.13 15.59
C LEU A 67 -13.74 29.04 16.54
N LEU A 68 -12.87 28.12 16.98
CA LEU A 68 -13.23 27.07 17.93
C LEU A 68 -13.77 27.67 19.23
N GLY A 69 -13.10 28.71 19.75
CA GLY A 69 -13.50 29.42 20.97
C GLY A 69 -14.88 30.07 20.88
N ARG A 70 -15.35 30.41 19.66
CA ARG A 70 -16.71 30.95 19.43
C ARG A 70 -17.76 29.86 19.26
N CYS A 71 -17.35 28.66 18.83
CA CYS A 71 -18.26 27.55 18.57
C CYS A 71 -18.60 26.74 19.83
N LEU A 72 -17.70 26.71 20.81
CA LEU A 72 -17.84 25.87 22.01
C LEU A 72 -18.21 26.70 23.25
N PRO A 73 -19.01 26.15 24.18
CA PRO A 73 -19.29 26.81 25.45
C PRO A 73 -18.02 26.87 26.32
N ARG A 74 -17.93 27.92 27.15
CA ARG A 74 -16.76 28.20 27.98
C ARG A 74 -16.30 27.01 28.82
N GLY A 75 -17.24 26.30 29.46
CA GLY A 75 -16.89 25.14 30.29
C GLY A 75 -16.26 23.96 29.52
N LEU A 76 -16.55 23.81 28.22
CA LEU A 76 -15.91 22.79 27.40
C LEU A 76 -14.50 23.22 26.99
N LEU A 77 -14.30 24.51 26.69
CA LEU A 77 -12.98 25.08 26.42
C LEU A 77 -12.07 24.95 27.64
N ASP A 78 -12.56 25.33 28.82
CA ASP A 78 -11.82 25.19 30.08
C ASP A 78 -11.46 23.73 30.37
N PHE A 79 -12.33 22.78 30.00
CA PHE A 79 -12.04 21.35 30.14
C PHE A 79 -10.95 20.87 29.18
N LEU A 80 -10.92 21.37 27.94
CA LEU A 80 -9.88 21.04 26.95
C LEU A 80 -8.50 21.57 27.35
N GLU A 81 -8.45 22.68 28.09
CA GLU A 81 -7.22 23.25 28.65
C GLU A 81 -6.79 22.61 29.98
N SER A 82 -7.64 21.77 30.58
CA SER A 82 -7.37 21.15 31.88
C SER A 82 -6.48 19.91 31.77
N ASP A 83 -5.62 19.69 32.78
CA ASP A 83 -4.81 18.47 32.93
C ASP A 83 -5.64 17.26 33.41
N ALA A 84 -6.98 17.37 33.45
CA ALA A 84 -7.84 16.32 33.92
C ALA A 84 -7.73 15.08 33.03
N LYS A 85 -7.71 13.89 33.63
CA LYS A 85 -7.63 12.64 32.88
C LYS A 85 -8.85 12.49 31.97
N VAL A 86 -8.60 12.46 30.67
CA VAL A 86 -9.63 12.29 29.64
C VAL A 86 -10.37 10.96 29.87
N PRO A 87 -11.69 10.96 30.04
CA PRO A 87 -12.48 9.76 30.26
C PRO A 87 -12.78 9.07 28.93
N VAL A 88 -11.76 8.51 28.26
CA VAL A 88 -11.96 7.86 26.94
C VAL A 88 -11.47 6.41 26.98
N LYS A 89 -12.40 5.49 26.67
CA LYS A 89 -12.16 4.09 26.29
C LYS A 89 -12.61 3.87 24.84
N GLU A 90 -12.28 4.77 23.94
CA GLU A 90 -12.54 4.57 22.51
C GLU A 90 -11.34 3.83 21.90
N ALA A 91 -11.60 2.74 21.17
CA ALA A 91 -10.58 2.04 20.41
C ALA A 91 -10.14 2.93 19.24
N ASP A 92 -8.83 3.01 18.97
CA ASP A 92 -8.33 3.68 17.78
C ASP A 92 -8.72 2.88 16.53
N LEU A 93 -9.56 3.47 15.68
CA LEU A 93 -10.04 2.86 14.45
C LEU A 93 -9.27 3.38 13.23
N LEU A 94 -8.37 4.35 13.42
CA LEU A 94 -7.60 4.91 12.32
C LEU A 94 -6.40 4.00 12.05
N ILE A 95 -6.35 3.43 10.85
CA ILE A 95 -5.15 2.71 10.41
C ILE A 95 -4.03 3.74 10.25
N PRO A 96 -2.89 3.60 10.96
CA PRO A 96 -1.74 4.47 10.75
C PRO A 96 -1.26 4.29 9.31
N ARG A 97 -1.34 5.37 8.53
CA ARG A 97 -0.79 5.41 7.17
C ARG A 97 0.64 5.89 7.24
N ASN A 98 1.56 5.07 6.74
CA ASN A 98 2.97 5.39 6.61
C ASN A 98 3.34 5.29 5.13
N ASN A 99 3.39 6.43 4.44
CA ASN A 99 3.64 6.50 3.00
C ASN A 99 5.04 5.98 2.63
N LEU A 100 6.01 6.08 3.55
CA LEU A 100 7.35 5.53 3.38
C LEU A 100 7.33 3.99 3.41
N GLU A 101 6.61 3.39 4.36
CA GLU A 101 6.42 1.94 4.41
C GLU A 101 5.62 1.43 3.20
N ALA A 102 4.58 2.16 2.78
CA ALA A 102 3.81 1.82 1.59
C ALA A 102 4.69 1.83 0.34
N ALA A 103 5.45 2.90 0.10
CA ALA A 103 6.35 3.02 -1.05
C ALA A 103 7.47 1.95 -1.03
N THR A 104 8.07 1.69 0.13
CA THR A 104 9.09 0.64 0.25
C THR A 104 8.50 -0.76 0.05
N ASN A 105 7.27 -1.00 0.48
CA ASN A 105 6.59 -2.28 0.28
C ASN A 105 6.18 -2.47 -1.20
N GLU A 106 5.71 -1.42 -1.87
CA GLU A 106 5.44 -1.45 -3.31
C GLU A 106 6.72 -1.74 -4.12
N LEU A 107 7.84 -1.08 -3.78
CA LEU A 107 9.13 -1.33 -4.43
C LEU A 107 9.62 -2.77 -4.23
N ARG A 108 9.41 -3.33 -3.02
CA ARG A 108 9.71 -4.73 -2.71
C ARG A 108 8.80 -5.67 -3.50
N GLN A 109 7.50 -5.39 -3.58
CA GLN A 109 6.55 -6.21 -4.33
C GLN A 109 6.82 -6.19 -5.83
N SER A 110 7.20 -5.04 -6.41
CA SER A 110 7.62 -4.97 -7.82
C SER A 110 8.88 -5.79 -8.07
N ALA A 111 9.88 -5.70 -7.18
CA ALA A 111 11.11 -6.49 -7.31
C ALA A 111 10.85 -8.00 -7.17
N LEU A 112 9.93 -8.42 -6.29
CA LEU A 112 9.56 -9.82 -6.15
C LEU A 112 8.80 -10.35 -7.38
N LYS A 113 7.90 -9.53 -7.97
CA LYS A 113 7.20 -9.90 -9.21
C LYS A 113 8.17 -10.05 -10.37
N GLU A 114 9.10 -9.12 -10.54
CA GLU A 114 10.13 -9.20 -11.57
C GLU A 114 11.01 -10.45 -11.40
N LYS A 115 11.38 -10.78 -10.14
CA LYS A 115 12.08 -12.04 -9.85
C LYS A 115 11.24 -13.25 -10.24
N LEU A 116 9.96 -13.30 -9.87
CA LEU A 116 9.07 -14.42 -10.21
C LEU A 116 8.90 -14.59 -11.73
N GLU A 117 8.75 -13.50 -12.47
CA GLU A 117 8.67 -13.51 -13.93
C GLU A 117 9.99 -13.99 -14.55
N SER A 118 11.13 -13.51 -14.06
CA SER A 118 12.45 -13.99 -14.51
C SER A 118 12.65 -15.49 -14.22
N PHE A 119 12.18 -15.98 -13.08
CA PHE A 119 12.19 -17.40 -12.74
C PHE A 119 11.29 -18.22 -13.64
N ARG A 120 10.09 -17.71 -13.97
CA ARG A 120 9.18 -18.36 -14.91
C ARG A 120 9.79 -18.50 -16.29
N VAL A 121 10.35 -17.41 -16.84
CA VAL A 121 10.99 -17.43 -18.16
C VAL A 121 12.22 -18.35 -18.16
N THR A 122 13.00 -18.36 -17.08
CA THR A 122 14.14 -19.28 -16.94
C THR A 122 13.70 -20.73 -16.83
N ALA A 123 12.58 -21.00 -16.15
CA ALA A 123 12.01 -22.34 -16.05
C ALA A 123 11.46 -22.83 -17.40
N GLU A 124 10.78 -21.96 -18.15
CA GLU A 124 10.30 -22.25 -19.51
C GLU A 124 11.49 -22.58 -20.44
N ALA A 125 12.54 -21.74 -20.45
CA ALA A 125 13.74 -21.99 -21.23
C ALA A 125 14.51 -23.27 -20.81
N GLY A 126 14.55 -23.56 -19.51
CA GLY A 126 15.15 -24.77 -18.97
C GLY A 126 14.38 -26.04 -19.38
N LEU A 127 13.04 -25.98 -19.35
CA LEU A 127 12.16 -27.07 -19.74
C LEU A 127 12.24 -27.34 -21.26
N GLU A 128 12.26 -26.30 -22.09
CA GLU A 128 12.46 -26.44 -23.54
C GLU A 128 13.80 -27.11 -23.86
N ARG A 129 14.87 -26.70 -23.17
CA ARG A 129 16.21 -27.29 -23.36
C ARG A 129 16.27 -28.75 -22.90
N PHE A 130 15.52 -29.10 -21.84
CA PHE A 130 15.38 -30.47 -21.38
C PHE A 130 14.64 -31.35 -22.41
N ILE A 131 13.52 -30.86 -22.93
CA ILE A 131 12.73 -31.56 -23.95
C ILE A 131 13.55 -31.81 -25.21
N GLN A 132 14.33 -30.82 -25.66
CA GLN A 132 15.17 -30.96 -26.84
C GLN A 132 16.25 -32.04 -26.67
N HIS A 133 16.92 -32.11 -25.51
CA HIS A 133 17.93 -33.15 -25.30
C HIS A 133 17.31 -34.53 -25.13
N TRP A 134 16.13 -34.61 -24.51
CA TRP A 134 15.45 -35.88 -24.27
C TRP A 134 14.91 -36.50 -25.57
N ASP A 135 14.34 -35.69 -26.47
CA ASP A 135 13.87 -36.15 -27.79
C ASP A 135 15.03 -36.67 -28.66
N LEU A 136 16.21 -36.04 -28.55
CA LEU A 136 17.43 -36.49 -29.22
C LEU A 136 17.96 -37.82 -28.65
N GLU A 137 17.91 -38.00 -27.33
CA GLU A 137 18.37 -39.21 -26.66
C GLU A 137 17.46 -40.41 -26.97
N GLN A 138 16.14 -40.18 -27.06
CA GLN A 138 15.22 -41.20 -27.56
C GLN A 138 15.50 -41.55 -29.02
N LYS A 139 15.70 -40.57 -29.92
CA LYS A 139 16.00 -40.86 -31.34
C LYS A 139 17.32 -41.61 -31.57
N LEU A 140 18.32 -41.42 -30.71
CA LEU A 140 19.58 -42.18 -30.78
C LEU A 140 19.43 -43.63 -30.29
N SER A 141 18.44 -43.93 -29.45
CA SER A 141 18.17 -45.30 -28.98
C SER A 141 17.51 -46.20 -30.04
N PHE A 142 16.94 -45.61 -31.11
CA PHE A 142 16.24 -46.33 -32.19
C PHE A 142 17.08 -46.63 -33.43
N LEU A 143 18.36 -46.24 -33.48
CA LEU A 143 19.23 -46.65 -34.59
C LEU A 143 19.75 -48.08 -34.33
N PRO A 144 19.39 -49.09 -35.14
CA PRO A 144 19.97 -50.42 -35.01
C PRO A 144 21.47 -50.32 -35.31
N ARG A 145 22.30 -50.85 -34.40
CA ARG A 145 23.72 -51.12 -34.67
C ARG A 145 23.81 -51.89 -35.99
N LYS A 146 24.36 -51.26 -37.02
CA LYS A 146 24.62 -51.88 -38.32
C LYS A 146 25.62 -53.03 -38.10
N GLN A 147 25.13 -54.27 -38.12
CA GLN A 147 25.99 -55.45 -38.22
C GLN A 147 26.52 -55.53 -39.65
N ASP A 148 27.83 -55.36 -39.81
CA ASP A 148 28.51 -55.59 -41.07
C ASP A 148 28.59 -57.10 -41.34
N VAL A 149 27.76 -57.59 -42.27
CA VAL A 149 28.02 -58.84 -42.98
C VAL A 149 27.64 -58.65 -44.44
N SER A 150 28.63 -58.68 -45.34
CA SER A 150 28.42 -58.89 -46.77
C SER A 150 29.57 -59.67 -47.35
N ARG A 151 29.35 -60.98 -47.55
CA ARG A 151 30.09 -61.84 -48.47
C ARG A 151 29.89 -61.32 -49.89
N CYS A 152 30.98 -61.08 -50.63
CA CYS A 152 30.97 -61.04 -52.09
C CYS A 152 31.50 -62.38 -52.62
N GLY A 153 30.77 -63.00 -53.55
CA GLY A 153 31.12 -64.29 -54.14
C GLY A 153 32.10 -64.19 -55.31
N SER A 154 32.88 -65.27 -55.45
CA SER A 154 33.39 -65.92 -56.68
C SER A 154 34.15 -65.09 -57.73
N LEU A 155 35.41 -65.47 -58.00
CA LEU A 155 35.85 -66.20 -59.21
C LEU A 155 37.40 -66.31 -59.29
N LEU A 156 37.87 -67.46 -59.79
CA LEU A 156 39.14 -67.75 -60.51
C LEU A 156 40.50 -67.48 -59.83
N ASN A 157 41.27 -68.55 -59.54
CA ASN A 157 42.32 -69.13 -60.41
C ASN A 157 43.43 -69.86 -59.60
N MET A 158 43.81 -71.03 -60.13
CA MET A 158 44.95 -71.92 -59.81
C MET A 158 44.91 -72.73 -58.51
#